data_AF-A0A093H1U3-F1
#
_entry.id   AF-A0A093H1U3-F1
#
_cell.length_a   1.000
_cell.length_b   1.000
_cell.length_c   1.000
_cell.angle_alpha   90.00
_cell.angle_beta   90.00
_cell.angle_gamma   90.00
#
_symmetry.space_group_name_H-M   'P 1'
#
loop_
_entity.id
_entity.type
_entity.pdbx_description
1 polymer ?
#
loop_
_entity_poly.entity_id
_entity_poly.type
_entity_poly.pdbx_seq_one_letter_code
_entity_poly.pdbx_strand_id
1 'polypeptide(L)'
;MNLDFMLLKTTSAAAVKGERNKGKILERQKAQELEQAMLSERELNPYWKDGGTGLPPERDEATSVKKVTAVEDAGLSWLRKSYQRMKEQAEREKRDFEEIVAERYGSMEIFQSRLEEAEKVASRNKDCDRIGRWKKSDYSKGEKEKTEQHMRKETGDEDDR
;
A
#
# COMPACT_ATOMS: atom_id res chain seq x y z
N MET A 1 30.09 -44.26 61.56
CA MET A 1 29.01 -44.07 60.56
C MET A 1 29.65 -44.21 59.18
N ASN A 2 29.23 -45.17 58.37
CA ASN A 2 29.75 -45.32 57.01
C ASN A 2 29.01 -44.34 56.10
N LEU A 3 29.76 -43.45 55.44
CA LEU A 3 29.23 -42.57 54.41
C LEU A 3 29.36 -43.31 53.08
N ASP A 4 28.22 -43.74 52.52
CA ASP A 4 28.17 -44.40 51.21
C ASP A 4 28.37 -43.37 50.10
N PHE A 5 29.61 -43.27 49.61
CA PHE A 5 30.02 -42.37 48.54
C PHE A 5 29.27 -42.62 47.21
N MET A 6 28.78 -43.84 46.99
CA MET A 6 28.03 -44.24 45.80
C MET A 6 26.60 -43.67 45.73
N LEU A 7 26.07 -43.13 46.85
CA LEU A 7 24.75 -42.49 46.88
C LEU A 7 24.78 -41.02 46.45
N LEU A 8 25.97 -40.42 46.28
CA LEU A 8 26.09 -39.06 45.77
C LEU A 8 25.94 -39.05 44.24
N LYS A 9 25.05 -38.18 43.75
CA LYS A 9 24.92 -37.92 42.31
C LYS A 9 26.22 -37.32 41.79
N THR A 10 27.04 -38.13 41.11
CA THR A 10 28.27 -37.68 40.47
C THR A 10 27.94 -37.13 39.08
N THR A 11 27.99 -35.82 38.91
CA THR A 11 27.92 -35.21 37.58
C THR A 11 29.34 -35.03 37.05
N SER A 12 29.61 -35.53 35.84
CA SER A 12 30.89 -35.30 35.17
C SER A 12 31.07 -33.81 34.88
N ALA A 13 32.30 -33.30 35.00
CA ALA A 13 32.64 -31.93 34.62
C ALA A 13 32.28 -31.61 33.15
N ALA A 14 32.25 -32.63 32.27
CA ALA A 14 31.80 -32.49 30.88
C ALA A 14 30.28 -32.21 30.78
N ALA A 15 29.46 -32.84 31.63
CA ALA A 15 28.01 -32.63 31.65
C ALA A 15 27.68 -31.20 32.09
N VAL A 16 28.34 -30.71 33.16
CA VAL A 16 28.18 -29.33 33.65
C VAL A 16 28.59 -28.29 32.60
N LYS A 17 29.68 -28.54 31.86
CA LYS A 17 30.08 -27.67 30.75
C LYS A 17 29.08 -27.72 29.58
N GLY A 18 28.54 -28.90 29.27
CA GLY A 18 27.52 -29.09 28.25
C GLY A 18 26.23 -28.30 28.54
N GLU A 19 25.73 -28.35 29.77
CA GLU A 19 24.55 -27.59 30.19
C GLU A 19 24.77 -26.08 30.11
N ARG A 20 25.93 -25.59 30.56
CA ARG A 20 26.30 -24.17 30.43
C ARG A 20 26.40 -23.71 28.98
N ASN A 21 26.96 -24.55 28.10
CA ASN A 21 27.07 -24.22 26.68
C ASN A 21 25.71 -24.19 25.99
N LYS A 22 24.80 -25.12 26.34
CA LYS A 22 23.41 -25.10 25.86
C LYS A 22 22.69 -23.82 26.28
N GLY A 23 22.85 -23.40 27.55
CA GLY A 23 22.31 -22.11 28.02
C GLY A 23 22.81 -20.92 27.20
N LYS A 24 24.13 -20.84 26.95
CA LYS A 24 24.73 -19.78 26.12
C LYS A 24 24.24 -19.77 24.67
N ILE A 25 24.01 -20.95 24.08
CA ILE A 25 23.48 -21.05 22.72
C ILE A 25 22.04 -20.52 22.67
N LEU A 26 21.21 -20.90 23.64
CA LEU A 26 19.83 -20.42 23.73
C LEU A 26 19.75 -18.90 23.94
N GLU A 27 20.62 -18.33 24.77
CA GLU A 27 20.68 -16.87 24.95
C GLU A 27 21.12 -16.14 23.68
N ARG A 28 22.09 -16.69 22.94
CA ARG A 28 22.51 -16.13 21.65
C ARG A 28 21.41 -16.20 20.60
N GLN A 29 20.65 -17.29 20.55
CA GLN A 29 19.51 -17.43 19.66
C GLN A 29 18.44 -16.38 19.97
N LYS A 30 18.09 -16.21 21.24
CA LYS A 30 17.14 -15.17 21.68
C LYS A 30 17.61 -13.76 21.34
N ALA A 31 18.90 -13.47 21.52
CA ALA A 31 19.46 -12.17 21.16
C ALA A 31 19.38 -11.90 19.65
N GLN A 32 19.66 -12.91 18.82
CA GLN A 32 19.55 -12.81 17.36
C GLN A 32 18.10 -12.61 16.90
N GLU A 33 17.14 -13.28 17.52
CA GLU A 33 15.71 -13.11 17.23
C GLU A 33 15.23 -11.69 17.58
N LEU A 34 15.66 -11.14 18.72
CA LEU A 34 15.33 -9.78 19.11
C LEU A 34 15.96 -8.73 18.17
N GLU A 35 17.22 -8.93 17.79
CA GLU A 35 17.89 -8.06 16.80
C GLU A 35 17.19 -8.10 15.44
N GLN A 36 16.79 -9.29 14.97
CA GLN A 36 16.04 -9.43 13.72
C GLN A 36 14.66 -8.77 13.80
N ALA A 37 13.94 -8.91 14.92
CA ALA A 37 12.65 -8.24 15.12
C ALA A 37 12.79 -6.70 15.13
N MET A 38 13.84 -6.18 15.76
CA MET A 38 14.15 -4.76 15.75
C MET A 38 14.47 -4.22 14.35
N LEU A 39 15.11 -5.03 13.50
CA LEU A 39 15.41 -4.67 12.12
C LEU A 39 14.15 -4.69 11.25
N SER A 40 13.31 -5.73 11.35
CA SER A 40 12.08 -5.85 10.56
C SER A 40 11.06 -4.74 10.84
N GLU A 41 10.98 -4.25 12.08
CA GLU A 41 10.16 -3.07 12.42
C GLU A 41 10.58 -1.80 11.65
N ARG A 42 11.88 -1.65 11.38
CA ARG A 42 12.47 -0.48 10.71
C ARG A 42 12.57 -0.66 9.19
N GLU A 43 12.36 -1.86 8.69
CA GLU A 43 12.45 -2.17 7.27
C GLU A 43 11.24 -1.59 6.54
N LEU A 44 11.50 -0.54 5.74
CA LEU A 44 10.50 0.06 4.85
C LEU A 44 10.25 -0.81 3.60
N ASN A 45 11.11 -1.79 3.33
CA ASN A 45 11.01 -2.63 2.15
C ASN A 45 9.89 -3.68 2.33
N PRO A 46 8.83 -3.66 1.49
CA PRO A 46 7.74 -4.62 1.56
C PRO A 46 8.19 -6.08 1.48
N TYR A 47 9.29 -6.36 0.76
CA TYR A 47 9.77 -7.72 0.53
C TYR A 47 10.68 -8.26 1.63
N TRP A 48 10.99 -7.48 2.68
CA TRP A 48 11.84 -7.91 3.81
C TRP A 48 11.04 -8.08 5.12
N LYS A 49 9.87 -7.44 5.26
CA LYS A 49 9.07 -7.39 6.50
C LYS A 49 8.70 -8.73 7.13
N ASP A 50 8.41 -9.75 6.31
CA ASP A 50 7.92 -11.06 6.80
C ASP A 50 9.02 -12.15 6.75
N GLY A 51 10.29 -11.78 6.84
CA GLY A 51 11.41 -12.71 6.62
C GLY A 51 11.57 -13.12 5.15
N GLY A 52 11.08 -12.26 4.25
CA GLY A 52 11.15 -12.45 2.81
C GLY A 52 12.58 -12.30 2.29
N THR A 53 12.86 -12.91 1.14
CA THR A 53 14.19 -12.94 0.51
C THR A 53 14.61 -11.60 -0.10
N GLY A 54 13.76 -10.58 -0.01
CA GLY A 54 14.03 -9.27 -0.55
C GLY A 54 13.99 -9.13 -2.05
N LEU A 55 13.63 -10.22 -2.72
CA LEU A 55 13.38 -10.27 -4.14
C LEU A 55 11.88 -10.45 -4.35
N PRO A 56 11.30 -9.80 -5.37
CA PRO A 56 9.95 -10.11 -5.80
C PRO A 56 9.84 -11.61 -6.10
N PRO A 57 8.76 -12.29 -5.71
CA PRO A 57 8.59 -13.71 -5.99
C PRO A 57 8.70 -13.97 -7.50
N GLU A 58 9.56 -14.92 -7.87
CA GLU A 58 10.01 -15.08 -9.26
C GLU A 58 8.89 -15.56 -10.19
N ARG A 59 7.81 -16.17 -9.65
CA ARG A 59 6.70 -16.72 -10.44
C ARG A 59 5.36 -16.64 -9.69
N ASP A 60 4.37 -16.10 -10.39
CA ASP A 60 2.93 -16.35 -10.27
C ASP A 60 2.06 -15.58 -9.27
N GLU A 61 2.62 -14.70 -8.46
CA GLU A 61 1.83 -13.66 -7.78
C GLU A 61 2.34 -12.28 -8.17
N ALA A 62 2.25 -12.00 -9.47
CA ALA A 62 1.93 -10.65 -9.90
C ALA A 62 0.55 -10.33 -9.32
N THR A 63 0.49 -10.03 -8.01
CA THR A 63 -0.39 -8.97 -7.55
C THR A 63 -0.08 -7.86 -8.52
N SER A 64 -0.99 -7.67 -9.47
CA SER A 64 -0.85 -6.60 -10.44
C SER A 64 -0.63 -5.42 -9.53
N VAL A 65 0.60 -4.90 -9.48
CA VAL A 65 0.86 -3.62 -8.88
C VAL A 65 -0.19 -2.81 -9.58
N LYS A 66 -1.24 -2.42 -8.84
CA LYS A 66 -2.27 -1.56 -9.34
C LYS A 66 -1.48 -0.29 -9.55
N LYS A 67 -0.78 -0.22 -10.68
CA LYS A 67 -0.20 0.97 -11.24
C LYS A 67 -1.39 1.89 -11.08
N VAL A 68 -1.27 2.88 -10.20
CA VAL A 68 -2.26 3.93 -10.07
C VAL A 68 -2.16 4.63 -11.42
N THR A 69 -2.80 4.03 -12.44
CA THR A 69 -2.39 4.13 -13.84
C THR A 69 -2.75 5.48 -14.40
N ALA A 70 -3.57 6.23 -13.69
CA ALA A 70 -3.93 7.57 -14.04
C ALA A 70 -4.03 8.36 -12.74
N VAL A 71 -3.09 9.28 -12.54
CA VAL A 71 -3.44 10.52 -11.85
C VAL A 71 -4.71 11.03 -12.53
N GLU A 72 -5.76 11.34 -11.78
CA GLU A 72 -7.10 11.67 -12.32
C GLU A 72 -7.05 12.76 -13.40
N ASP A 73 -6.09 13.70 -13.29
CA ASP A 73 -5.88 14.79 -14.24
C ASP A 73 -4.79 14.53 -15.30
N ALA A 74 -4.27 13.30 -15.41
CA ALA A 74 -3.09 12.94 -16.21
C ALA A 74 -1.86 13.85 -15.96
N GLY A 75 -1.86 14.56 -14.84
CA GLY A 75 -0.81 15.50 -14.50
C GLY A 75 -0.88 16.88 -15.19
N LEU A 76 -2.02 17.25 -15.77
CA LEU A 76 -2.23 18.58 -16.36
C LEU A 76 -1.89 19.72 -15.40
N SER A 77 -2.22 19.59 -14.11
CA SER A 77 -1.96 20.61 -13.10
C SER A 77 -0.47 20.86 -12.85
N TRP A 78 0.39 19.82 -12.90
CA TRP A 78 1.83 19.99 -12.74
C TRP A 78 2.49 20.51 -14.02
N LEU A 79 2.00 20.11 -15.20
CA LEU A 79 2.46 20.64 -16.49
C LEU A 79 2.20 22.14 -16.60
N ARG A 80 1.00 22.61 -16.22
CA ARG A 80 0.67 24.05 -16.17
C ARG A 80 1.57 24.82 -15.20
N LYS A 81 1.82 24.27 -14.01
CA LYS A 81 2.75 24.87 -13.03
C LYS A 81 4.18 24.89 -13.54
N SER A 82 4.64 23.83 -14.21
CA SER A 82 5.96 23.77 -14.82
C SER A 82 6.11 24.84 -15.90
N TYR A 83 5.11 25.01 -16.76
CA TYR A 83 5.09 26.05 -17.79
C TYR A 83 5.26 27.44 -17.18
N GLN A 84 4.47 27.74 -16.14
CA GLN A 84 4.54 29.02 -15.43
C GLN A 84 5.94 29.26 -14.82
N ARG A 85 6.53 28.24 -14.19
CA ARG A 85 7.89 28.35 -13.63
C ARG A 85 8.97 28.53 -14.68
N MET A 86 8.84 27.86 -15.83
CA MET A 86 9.79 28.03 -16.94
C MET A 86 9.69 29.44 -17.51
N LYS A 87 8.49 30.01 -17.57
CA LYS A 87 8.29 31.41 -17.96
C LYS A 87 8.92 32.38 -16.96
N GLU A 88 8.70 32.17 -15.66
CA GLU A 88 9.35 32.96 -14.60
C GLU A 88 10.88 32.82 -14.63
N GLN A 89 11.39 31.64 -14.97
CA GLN A 89 12.83 31.41 -15.07
C GLN A 89 13.42 32.09 -16.31
N ALA A 90 12.71 32.07 -17.45
CA ALA A 90 13.08 32.82 -18.64
C ALA A 90 13.15 34.33 -18.34
N GLU A 91 12.16 34.87 -17.62
CA GLU A 91 12.15 36.28 -17.21
C GLU A 91 13.28 36.62 -16.23
N ARG A 92 13.58 35.73 -15.27
CA ARG A 92 14.64 35.92 -14.28
C ARG A 92 16.04 35.85 -14.89
N GLU A 93 16.27 34.89 -15.77
CA GLU A 93 17.58 34.63 -16.37
C GLU A 93 17.79 35.38 -17.69
N LYS A 94 16.74 36.00 -18.23
CA LYS A 94 16.71 36.64 -19.56
C LYS A 94 17.17 35.71 -20.69
N ARG A 95 16.85 34.42 -20.56
CA ARG A 95 17.09 33.39 -21.57
C ARG A 95 15.84 33.14 -22.40
N ASP A 96 16.02 32.53 -23.56
CA ASP A 96 14.89 32.12 -24.38
C ASP A 96 14.09 31.02 -23.68
N PHE A 97 12.78 31.21 -23.64
CA PHE A 97 11.86 30.28 -23.00
C PHE A 97 11.94 28.87 -23.61
N GLU A 98 12.09 28.79 -24.94
CA GLU A 98 12.18 27.52 -25.66
C GLU A 98 13.43 26.72 -25.29
N GLU A 99 14.55 27.38 -25.00
CA GLU A 99 15.79 26.75 -24.56
C GLU A 99 15.61 26.07 -23.20
N ILE A 100 14.99 26.75 -22.24
CA ILE A 100 14.68 26.21 -20.90
C ILE A 100 13.74 25.00 -21.00
N VAL A 101 12.77 25.05 -21.91
CA VAL A 101 11.85 23.92 -22.15
C VAL A 101 12.60 22.76 -22.77
N ALA A 102 13.46 23.01 -23.77
CA ALA A 102 14.26 22.00 -24.42
C ALA A 102 15.24 21.32 -23.46
N GLU A 103 15.84 22.04 -22.53
CA GLU A 103 16.70 21.45 -21.49
C GLU A 103 15.96 20.46 -20.57
N ARG A 104 14.71 20.77 -20.22
CA ARG A 104 13.93 19.98 -19.26
C ARG A 104 13.15 18.83 -19.91
N TYR A 105 12.57 19.09 -21.07
CA TYR A 105 11.63 18.19 -21.75
C TYR A 105 12.15 17.71 -23.12
N GLY A 106 13.33 18.15 -23.54
CA GLY A 106 13.96 17.80 -24.82
C GLY A 106 13.61 18.77 -25.95
N SER A 107 12.33 19.10 -26.10
CA SER A 107 11.85 20.03 -27.14
C SER A 107 10.55 20.71 -26.71
N MET A 108 10.30 21.91 -27.24
CA MET A 108 9.04 22.63 -27.07
C MET A 108 7.84 21.83 -27.57
N GLU A 109 7.99 21.12 -28.69
CA GLU A 109 6.91 20.31 -29.29
C GLU A 109 6.50 19.13 -28.42
N ILE A 110 7.49 18.45 -27.82
CA ILE A 110 7.27 17.33 -26.90
C ILE A 110 6.49 17.81 -25.67
N PHE A 111 6.85 18.98 -25.15
CA PHE A 111 6.15 19.58 -24.01
C PHE A 111 4.70 19.93 -24.36
N GLN A 112 4.46 20.55 -25.52
CA GLN A 112 3.11 20.89 -25.97
C GLN A 112 2.23 19.66 -26.18
N SER A 113 2.77 18.64 -26.87
CA SER A 113 2.07 17.37 -27.11
C SER A 113 1.66 16.70 -25.79
N ARG A 114 2.55 16.72 -24.78
CA ARG A 114 2.26 16.16 -23.47
C ARG A 114 1.22 16.96 -22.69
N LEU A 115 1.23 18.29 -22.83
CA LEU A 115 0.22 19.17 -22.23
C LEU A 115 -1.16 18.96 -22.87
N GLU A 116 -1.20 18.81 -24.20
CA GLU A 116 -2.42 18.53 -24.95
C GLU A 116 -2.99 17.13 -24.63
N GLU A 117 -2.13 16.11 -24.55
CA GLU A 117 -2.52 14.75 -24.16
C GLU A 117 -3.15 14.75 -22.75
N ALA A 118 -2.51 15.43 -21.80
CA ALA A 118 -3.04 15.56 -20.45
C ALA A 118 -4.39 16.32 -20.42
N GLU A 119 -4.57 17.34 -21.27
CA GLU A 119 -5.83 18.06 -21.40
C GLU A 119 -6.96 17.20 -21.97
N LYS A 120 -6.67 16.39 -22.99
CA LYS A 120 -7.63 15.43 -23.57
C LYS A 120 -8.05 14.37 -22.55
N VAL A 121 -7.12 13.89 -21.72
CA VAL A 121 -7.46 12.92 -20.67
C VAL A 121 -8.27 13.57 -19.55
N ALA A 122 -7.88 14.78 -19.11
CA ALA A 122 -8.60 15.51 -18.07
C ALA A 122 -10.01 15.94 -18.51
N SER A 123 -10.21 16.33 -19.78
CA SER A 123 -11.53 16.67 -20.31
C SER A 123 -12.43 15.44 -20.37
N ARG A 124 -11.91 14.31 -20.87
CA ARG A 124 -12.63 13.02 -20.91
C ARG A 124 -13.08 12.57 -19.51
N ASN A 125 -12.23 12.78 -18.49
CA ASN A 125 -12.58 12.42 -17.11
C ASN A 125 -13.66 13.35 -16.52
N LYS A 126 -13.61 14.65 -16.79
CA LYS A 126 -14.69 15.58 -16.39
C LYS A 126 -16.03 15.20 -17.01
N ASP A 127 -16.03 14.68 -18.23
CA ASP A 127 -17.24 14.24 -18.92
C ASP A 127 -17.82 12.97 -18.28
N CYS A 128 -16.99 12.01 -17.89
CA CYS A 128 -17.48 10.81 -17.17
C CYS A 128 -18.00 11.15 -15.77
N ASP A 129 -17.37 12.08 -15.05
CA ASP A 129 -17.84 12.54 -13.74
C ASP A 129 -19.18 13.30 -13.84
N ARG A 130 -19.39 14.06 -14.92
CA ARG A 130 -20.67 14.72 -15.19
C ARG A 130 -21.79 13.71 -15.46
N ILE A 131 -21.51 12.65 -16.20
CA ILE A 131 -22.49 11.61 -16.56
C ILE A 131 -22.79 10.68 -15.36
N GLY A 132 -21.79 10.38 -14.53
CA GLY A 132 -21.92 9.48 -13.37
C GLY A 132 -22.71 10.06 -12.19
N ARG A 133 -22.82 11.39 -12.08
CA ARG A 133 -23.50 12.04 -10.94
C ARG A 133 -25.02 11.83 -10.91
N TRP A 134 -25.64 11.41 -12.02
CA TRP A 134 -27.10 11.28 -12.14
C TRP A 134 -27.62 9.83 -12.21
N LYS A 135 -26.77 8.81 -12.36
CA LYS A 135 -27.19 7.42 -12.16
C LYS A 135 -27.20 7.06 -10.67
N LYS A 136 -28.06 7.73 -9.90
CA LYS A 136 -28.58 7.14 -8.66
C LYS A 136 -29.35 5.90 -9.10
N SER A 137 -28.90 4.73 -8.68
CA SER A 137 -29.66 3.50 -8.80
C SER A 137 -31.04 3.71 -8.18
N ASP A 138 -32.10 3.59 -8.98
CA ASP A 138 -33.51 3.52 -8.55
C ASP A 138 -33.82 2.22 -7.77
N TYR A 139 -32.88 1.74 -6.95
CA TYR A 139 -33.01 0.46 -6.24
C TYR A 139 -33.63 0.59 -4.84
N SER A 140 -33.95 1.80 -4.37
CA SER A 140 -34.41 2.01 -2.99
C SER A 140 -35.93 2.25 -2.84
N LYS A 141 -36.73 2.06 -3.90
CA LYS A 141 -38.20 2.22 -3.82
C LYS A 141 -38.97 0.89 -3.74
N GLY A 142 -38.37 -0.24 -4.14
CA GLY A 142 -39.05 -1.55 -4.17
C GLY A 142 -39.08 -2.32 -2.85
N GLU A 143 -38.24 -1.99 -1.86
CA GLU A 143 -38.26 -2.69 -0.56
C GLU A 143 -39.35 -2.21 0.39
N LYS A 144 -39.77 -0.94 0.29
CA LYS A 144 -40.77 -0.37 1.21
C LYS A 144 -42.20 -0.85 0.93
N GLU A 145 -42.53 -1.11 -0.32
CA GLU A 145 -43.87 -1.63 -0.67
C GLU A 145 -44.05 -3.09 -0.23
N LYS A 146 -42.98 -3.89 -0.18
CA LYS A 146 -43.06 -5.30 0.24
C LYS A 146 -43.21 -5.44 1.76
N THR A 147 -42.56 -4.59 2.55
CA THR A 147 -42.70 -4.60 4.01
C THR A 147 -44.04 -4.06 4.47
N GLU A 148 -44.61 -3.04 3.81
CA GLU A 148 -45.97 -2.57 4.12
C GLU A 148 -47.07 -3.59 3.80
N GLN A 149 -46.92 -4.38 2.73
CA GLN A 149 -47.88 -5.45 2.44
C GLN A 149 -47.79 -6.64 3.40
N HIS A 150 -46.63 -6.90 4.00
CA HIS A 150 -46.46 -7.94 5.02
C HIS A 150 -47.13 -7.53 6.34
N MET A 151 -46.92 -6.29 6.78
CA MET A 151 -47.50 -5.77 8.03
C MET A 151 -49.04 -5.68 7.98
N ARG A 152 -49.62 -5.41 6.81
CA ARG A 152 -51.10 -5.39 6.64
C ARG A 152 -51.75 -6.78 6.63
N LYS A 153 -50.99 -7.84 6.36
CA LYS A 153 -51.49 -9.22 6.41
C LYS A 153 -51.42 -9.82 7.83
N GLU A 154 -50.53 -9.34 8.69
CA GLU A 154 -50.38 -9.87 10.04
C GLU A 154 -51.42 -9.31 11.05
N THR A 155 -52.06 -8.16 10.76
CA THR A 155 -53.05 -7.55 11.67
C THR A 155 -54.50 -7.86 11.33
N GLY A 156 -54.77 -8.94 10.58
CA GLY A 156 -56.10 -9.25 10.04
C GLY A 156 -56.80 -10.50 10.59
N ASP A 157 -56.12 -11.34 11.37
CA ASP A 157 -56.62 -12.67 11.78
C ASP A 157 -56.69 -12.85 13.31
N GLU A 158 -57.14 -11.83 14.05
CA GLU A 158 -57.53 -11.95 15.47
C GLU A 158 -58.91 -11.33 15.70
N ASP A 159 -59.95 -11.90 15.09
CA ASP A 159 -61.35 -11.74 15.51
C ASP A 159 -62.19 -12.84 14.82
N ASP A 160 -62.11 -14.08 15.33
CA ASP A 160 -63.16 -15.11 15.22
C ASP A 160 -62.75 -16.43 15.92
N ARG A 161 -62.84 -16.47 17.26
CA ARG A 161 -63.40 -17.60 18.07
C ARG A 161 -63.21 -17.44 19.57
#